data_AF-A0A2C2V8J0-F1
#
_entry.id   AF-A0A2C2V8J0-F1
#
_cell.length_a   1.000
_cell.length_b   1.000
_cell.length_c   1.000
_cell.angle_alpha   90.00
_cell.angle_beta   90.00
_cell.angle_gamma   90.00
#
_symmetry.space_group_name_H-M   'P 1'
#
loop_
_entity.id
_entity.type
_entity.pdbx_description
1 polymer ?
#
loop_
_entity_poly.entity_id
_entity_poly.type
_entity_poly.pdbx_seq_one_letter_code
_entity_poly.pdbx_strand_id
1 'polypeptide(L)' 'MVMGCLKESVWIDEGGAFAKEEHIQGICAVGAVISDQMGNLRAISNPLPSTRFYGREEKHTASLRNTFQTINHHFNNKGK' A
#
# COMPACT_ATOMS: atom_id res chain seq x y z
N MET A 1 13.96 0.36 -0.69
CA MET A 1 14.13 -0.19 0.67
C MET A 1 12.86 0.07 1.47
N VAL A 2 11.74 -0.60 1.15
CA VAL A 2 10.48 -0.51 1.92
C VAL A 2 9.73 -1.86 1.92
N MET A 3 9.95 -2.69 0.90
CA MET A 3 9.32 -4.01 0.77
C MET A 3 9.79 -5.06 1.81
N GLY A 4 10.96 -4.88 2.43
CA GLY A 4 11.51 -5.83 3.40
C GLY A 4 10.79 -5.82 4.76
N CYS A 5 10.01 -4.78 5.04
CA CYS A 5 9.32 -4.53 6.32
C CYS A 5 7.80 -4.77 6.23
N LEU A 6 7.35 -5.63 5.31
CA LEU A 6 5.95 -6.11 5.27
C LEU A 6 5.87 -7.58 5.72
N LYS A 7 6.86 -8.05 6.48
CA LYS A 7 6.88 -9.44 6.95
C LYS A 7 5.83 -9.70 8.04
N GLU A 8 5.44 -8.68 8.80
CA GLU A 8 4.44 -8.75 9.87
C GLU A 8 3.19 -7.89 9.59
N SER A 9 2.97 -7.51 8.33
CA SER A 9 1.85 -6.67 7.96
C SER A 9 0.54 -7.45 7.86
N VAL A 10 -0.55 -6.84 8.34
CA VAL A 10 -1.91 -7.35 8.16
C VAL A 10 -2.24 -7.24 6.67
N TRP A 11 -2.46 -8.39 6.03
CA TRP A 11 -2.90 -8.46 4.65
C TRP A 11 -4.35 -8.04 4.55
N ILE A 12 -4.59 -7.07 3.68
CA ILE A 12 -5.92 -6.71 3.24
C ILE A 12 -6.19 -7.61 2.03
N ASP A 13 -7.36 -8.23 1.98
CA ASP A 13 -7.81 -9.27 1.03
C ASP A 13 -7.59 -8.95 -0.47
N GLU A 14 -7.15 -7.73 -0.80
CA GLU A 14 -6.98 -7.20 -2.16
C GLU A 14 -5.54 -6.74 -2.48
N GLY A 15 -4.53 -7.28 -1.78
CA GLY A 15 -3.11 -7.02 -2.10
C GLY A 15 -2.53 -5.73 -1.50
N GLY A 16 -3.22 -5.16 -0.50
CA GLY A 16 -2.71 -4.09 0.35
C GLY A 16 -2.17 -4.61 1.69
N ALA A 17 -1.24 -3.89 2.28
CA ALA A 17 -0.62 -4.21 3.56
C ALA A 17 -0.23 -2.92 4.31
N PHE A 18 -0.24 -2.93 5.64
CA PHE A 18 0.28 -1.83 6.44
C PHE A 18 1.31 -2.31 7.48
N ALA A 19 2.32 -1.48 7.72
CA ALA A 19 3.32 -1.63 8.77
C ALA A 19 3.12 -0.50 9.80
N LYS A 20 3.08 -0.85 11.08
CA LYS A 20 2.92 0.10 12.20
C LYS A 20 4.23 0.21 12.95
N GLU A 21 4.91 1.34 12.82
CA GLU A 21 6.09 1.69 13.63
C GLU A 21 7.23 0.64 13.60
N GLU A 22 7.25 -0.21 12.57
CA GLU A 22 8.12 -1.38 12.47
C GLU A 22 9.58 -1.00 12.16
N HIS A 23 9.78 0.10 11.43
CA HIS A 23 11.12 0.55 11.00
C HIS A 23 11.56 1.85 11.68
N ILE A 24 10.62 2.74 12.01
CA ILE A 24 10.86 4.00 12.70
C ILE A 24 9.69 4.23 13.66
N GLN A 25 9.98 4.36 14.95
CA GLN A 25 8.97 4.70 15.95
C GLN A 25 8.35 6.06 15.60
N GLY A 26 7.02 6.15 15.65
CA GLY A 26 6.29 7.33 15.19
C GLY A 26 5.94 7.33 13.70
N ILE A 27 6.34 6.33 12.90
CA ILE A 27 6.04 6.24 11.46
C ILE A 27 5.30 4.94 11.14
N CYS A 28 4.13 5.06 10.54
CA CYS A 28 3.42 3.96 9.92
C CYS A 28 3.59 4.03 8.40
N ALA A 29 3.48 2.89 7.72
CA ALA A 29 3.48 2.83 6.28
C ALA A 29 2.30 1.98 5.81
N VAL A 30 1.63 2.43 4.76
CA VAL A 30 0.64 1.61 4.06
C VAL A 30 1.15 1.39 2.65
N GLY A 31 1.10 0.16 2.17
CA GLY A 31 1.51 -0.19 0.82
C GLY A 31 0.51 -1.11 0.14
N ALA A 32 0.64 -1.21 -1.18
CA ALA A 32 0.03 -2.29 -1.93
C ALA A 32 0.90 -2.66 -3.12
N VAL A 33 0.58 -3.82 -3.66
CA VAL A 33 1.18 -4.34 -4.87
C VAL A 33 0.28 -4.00 -6.07
N ILE A 34 0.89 -3.52 -7.14
CA ILE A 34 0.26 -3.30 -8.44
C ILE A 34 0.95 -4.18 -9.48
N SER A 35 0.20 -4.65 -10.46
CA SER A 35 0.76 -5.39 -11.58
C SER A 35 0.83 -4.47 -12.79
N ASP A 36 1.98 -4.43 -13.47
CA ASP A 36 2.09 -3.77 -14.77
C ASP A 36 1.54 -4.66 -15.90
N GLN A 37 1.48 -4.11 -17.11
CA GLN A 37 0.97 -4.80 -18.30
C GLN A 37 1.73 -6.07 -18.68
N MET A 38 3.00 -6.15 -18.30
CA MET A 38 3.86 -7.29 -18.55
C MET A 38 3.78 -8.32 -17.41
N GLY A 39 2.89 -8.10 -16.43
CA GLY A 39 2.74 -8.94 -15.25
C GLY A 39 3.81 -8.73 -14.19
N ASN A 40 4.64 -7.69 -14.30
CA ASN A 40 5.63 -7.41 -13.26
C ASN A 40 4.94 -6.76 -12.06
N LEU A 41 5.22 -7.30 -10.88
CA LEU A 41 4.75 -6.74 -9.62
C LEU A 41 5.59 -5.52 -9.25
N ARG A 42 4.92 -4.41 -9.01
CA ARG A 42 5.50 -3.20 -8.39
C ARG A 42 4.80 -2.99 -7.07
N ALA A 43 5.47 -2.30 -6.14
CA ALA A 43 4.82 -1.86 -4.94
C ALA A 43 4.96 -0.37 -4.75
N ILE A 44 3.96 0.17 -4.09
CA ILE A 44 3.89 1.56 -3.70
C ILE A 44 3.66 1.58 -2.21
N SER A 45 4.40 2.43 -1.51
CA SER A 45 4.30 2.62 -0.07
C SER A 45 4.14 4.10 0.24
N ASN A 46 3.23 4.44 1.14
CA ASN A 46 3.06 5.79 1.67
C ASN A 46 3.44 5.81 3.16
N PRO A 47 4.60 6.39 3.53
CA PRO A 47 4.95 6.60 4.93
C PRO A 47 4.19 7.80 5.49
N LEU A 48 3.62 7.65 6.69
CA LEU A 48 2.93 8.72 7.40
C LEU A 48 3.17 8.64 8.91
N PRO A 49 3.08 9.76 9.64
CA PRO A 49 3.21 9.76 11.09
C PRO A 49 2.15 8.87 11.75
N SER A 50 2.56 8.10 12.76
CA SER A 50 1.69 7.17 13.48
C SER A 50 0.52 7.88 14.15
N THR A 51 0.73 9.11 14.63
CA THR A 51 -0.30 10.02 15.16
C THR A 51 -1.43 10.34 14.17
N ARG A 52 -1.18 10.24 12.85
CA ARG A 52 -2.21 10.41 11.82
C ARG A 52 -2.77 9.10 11.31
N PHE A 53 -2.07 7.99 11.53
CA PHE A 53 -2.49 6.66 11.10
C PHE A 53 -3.43 6.00 12.11
N TYR A 54 -3.11 6.08 13.41
CA TYR A 54 -3.92 5.46 14.47
C TYR A 54 -5.33 6.06 14.56
N GLY A 55 -6.34 5.20 14.62
CA GLY A 55 -7.76 5.58 14.64
C GLY A 55 -8.31 6.02 13.28
N ARG A 56 -7.52 5.91 12.20
CA ARG A 56 -7.88 6.25 10.82
C ARG A 56 -7.35 5.24 9.82
N GLU A 57 -6.98 4.05 10.26
CA GLU A 57 -6.35 3.02 9.45
C GLU A 57 -7.22 2.65 8.25
N GLU A 58 -8.52 2.44 8.47
CA GLU A 58 -9.47 2.16 7.38
C GLU A 58 -9.56 3.29 6.37
N LYS A 59 -9.56 4.56 6.81
CA LYS A 59 -9.66 5.71 5.92
C LYS A 59 -8.43 5.86 5.03
N HIS A 60 -7.25 5.69 5.62
CA HIS A 60 -6.00 5.73 4.88
C HIS A 60 -5.90 4.54 3.92
N THR A 61 -6.29 3.36 4.39
CA THR A 61 -6.34 2.14 3.59
C THR A 61 -7.31 2.25 2.41
N ALA A 62 -8.53 2.75 2.64
CA ALA A 62 -9.54 2.91 1.60
C ALA A 62 -9.12 3.96 0.55
N SER A 63 -8.54 5.09 0.99
CA SER A 63 -8.04 6.10 0.06
C SER A 63 -6.87 5.57 -0.78
N LEU A 64 -6.00 4.77 -0.16
CA LEU A 64 -4.88 4.16 -0.85
C LEU A 64 -5.37 3.06 -1.82
N ARG A 65 -6.35 2.26 -1.42
CA ARG A 65 -7.04 1.28 -2.27
C ARG A 65 -7.66 1.92 -3.51
N ASN A 66 -8.41 3.01 -3.38
CA ASN A 66 -8.97 3.73 -4.52
C ASN A 66 -7.87 4.20 -5.49
N THR A 67 -6.76 4.69 -4.94
CA THR A 67 -5.60 5.10 -5.73
C THR A 67 -5.01 3.91 -6.48
N PHE A 68 -4.84 2.76 -5.82
CA PHE A 68 -4.30 1.57 -6.46
C PHE A 68 -5.23 0.93 -7.47
N GLN A 69 -6.54 0.89 -7.22
CA GLN A 69 -7.51 0.45 -8.21
C GLN A 69 -7.47 1.34 -9.46
N THR A 70 -7.31 2.66 -9.29
CA THR A 70 -7.16 3.60 -10.40
C THR A 70 -5.87 3.34 -11.19
N ILE A 71 -4.75 3.13 -10.49
CA ILE A 71 -3.45 2.83 -11.10
C ILE A 71 -3.51 1.48 -11.85
N ASN A 72 -4.03 0.45 -11.20
CA ASN A 72 -4.15 -0.89 -11.77
C ASN A 72 -5.10 -0.88 -12.98
N HIS A 73 -6.22 -0.16 -12.91
CA HIS A 73 -7.11 0.05 -14.05
C HIS A 73 -6.41 0.79 -15.19
N HIS A 74 -5.61 1.82 -14.90
CA HIS A 74 -4.85 2.55 -15.92
C HIS A 74 -3.83 1.65 -16.63
N PHE A 75 -3.09 0.84 -15.88
CA PHE A 75 -2.17 -0.13 -16.47
C PHE A 75 -2.93 -1.18 -17.29
N ASN A 76 -4.08 -1.67 -16.82
CA ASN A 76 -4.87 -2.66 -17.55
C ASN A 76 -5.55 -2.09 -18.83
N ASN A 77 -5.95 -0.81 -18.83
CA ASN A 77 -6.66 -0.19 -19.96
C ASN A 77 -5.75 0.30 -21.09
N LYS A 78 -4.46 0.51 -20.85
CA LYS A 78 -3.50 0.91 -21.89
C LYS A 78 -3.04 -0.27 -22.78
N GLY A 79 -3.62 -1.46 -22.61
CA GLY A 79 -3.30 -2.68 -23.36
C GLY A 79 -4.30 -3.04 -24.46
N LYS A 80 -5.22 -2.13 -24.83
CA LYS A 80 -6.11 -2.29 -25.98
C LYS A 80 -5.76 -1.30 -27.08
#